data_AF-A0A7M5XB11-F1
#
_entry.id   AF-A0A7M5XB11-F1
#
_cell.length_a   1.000
_cell.length_b   1.000
_cell.length_c   1.000
_cell.angle_alpha   90.00
_cell.angle_beta   90.00
_cell.angle_gamma   90.00
#
_symmetry.space_group_name_H-M   'P 1'
#
loop_
_entity.id
_entity.type
_entity.pdbx_description
1 polymer ?
#
loop_
_entity_poly.entity_id
_entity_poly.type
_entity_poly.pdbx_seq_one_letter_code
_entity_poly.pdbx_strand_id
1 'polypeptide(L)'
;MLIALRTAPSNSSANPVERIMSIVNIGLQGIGVMRQKMSDEFEKAVSKASSVKEVRETLKSDELRDEMKQSRAFPKELLNNQMKRLSLKDKDFQVFNPVNEASIDQLWEKCQEIDPDLQRNKTTKKDLKNLDSLKNFLKTHCKETLCFPDQEMLKW
;
A
#
# COMPACT_ATOMS: atom_id res chain seq x y z
N MET A 1 -10.63 -13.93 4.62
CA MET A 1 -9.58 -13.93 5.65
C MET A 1 -8.63 -12.78 5.37
N LEU A 2 -8.68 -11.70 6.16
CA LEU A 2 -7.75 -10.57 6.06
C LEU A 2 -6.57 -10.84 6.99
N ILE A 3 -5.36 -10.88 6.47
CA ILE A 3 -4.14 -11.13 7.24
C ILE A 3 -3.32 -9.84 7.29
N ALA A 4 -3.16 -9.26 8.48
CA ALA A 4 -2.26 -8.14 8.73
C ALA A 4 -0.98 -8.67 9.39
N LEU A 5 0.14 -8.66 8.65
CA LEU A 5 1.43 -9.14 9.12
C LEU A 5 2.31 -7.96 9.54
N ARG A 6 2.87 -8.03 10.75
CA ARG A 6 3.92 -7.12 11.22
C ARG A 6 5.20 -7.92 11.43
N THR A 7 6.19 -7.71 10.57
CA THR A 7 7.47 -8.42 10.64
C THR A 7 8.43 -7.69 11.59
N ALA A 8 9.25 -8.44 12.32
CA ALA A 8 10.24 -7.86 13.23
C ALA A 8 11.40 -7.25 12.43
N PRO A 9 11.96 -6.10 12.84
CA PRO A 9 13.13 -5.52 12.18
C PRO A 9 14.34 -6.45 12.33
N SER A 10 15.17 -6.53 11.28
CA SER A 10 16.47 -7.21 11.25
C SER A 10 16.46 -8.76 11.22
N ASN A 11 15.45 -9.39 10.61
CA ASN A 11 15.41 -10.84 10.33
C ASN A 11 15.02 -11.14 8.87
N SER A 12 15.65 -10.43 7.93
CA SER A 12 15.34 -10.46 6.49
C SER A 12 15.45 -11.85 5.86
N SER A 13 16.37 -12.67 6.35
CA SER A 13 16.60 -14.05 5.87
C SER A 13 15.45 -15.00 6.25
N ALA A 14 14.83 -14.80 7.41
CA ALA A 14 13.72 -15.60 7.91
C ALA A 14 12.35 -15.09 7.44
N ASN A 15 12.28 -13.83 6.99
CA ASN A 15 11.04 -13.22 6.51
C ASN A 15 10.82 -13.52 5.01
N PRO A 16 9.78 -14.31 4.65
CA PRO A 16 9.49 -14.61 3.24
C PRO A 16 9.25 -13.38 2.37
N VAL A 17 8.69 -12.29 2.95
CA VAL A 17 8.45 -11.02 2.26
C VAL A 17 9.76 -10.32 1.91
N GLU A 18 10.76 -10.36 2.80
CA GLU A 18 12.08 -9.77 2.55
C GLU A 18 12.92 -10.61 1.59
N ARG A 19 12.68 -11.93 1.50
CA ARG A 19 13.29 -12.77 0.45
C ARG A 19 12.81 -12.40 -0.96
N ILE A 20 11.59 -11.91 -1.10
CA ILE A 20 11.08 -11.41 -2.40
C ILE A 20 11.75 -10.08 -2.77
N MET A 21 12.12 -9.26 -1.78
CA MET A 21 12.74 -7.95 -2.02
C MET A 21 14.06 -8.05 -2.80
N SER A 22 14.88 -9.08 -2.61
CA SER A 22 16.12 -9.23 -3.38
C SER A 22 15.85 -9.42 -4.87
N ILE A 23 14.80 -10.15 -5.22
CA ILE A 23 14.38 -10.39 -6.62
C ILE A 23 13.81 -9.11 -7.21
N VAL A 24 13.00 -8.38 -6.44
CA VAL A 24 12.49 -7.07 -6.85
C VAL A 24 13.65 -6.10 -7.09
N ASN A 25 14.66 -6.07 -6.22
CA ASN A 25 15.83 -5.21 -6.38
C ASN A 25 16.61 -5.54 -7.66
N ILE A 26 16.83 -6.83 -7.96
CA ILE A 26 17.45 -7.26 -9.22
C ILE A 26 16.58 -6.86 -10.41
N GLY A 27 15.26 -7.09 -10.32
CA GLY A 27 14.32 -6.74 -11.37
C GLY A 27 14.25 -5.24 -11.65
N LEU A 28 14.52 -4.40 -10.65
CA LEU A 28 14.54 -2.94 -10.79
C LEU A 28 15.95 -2.36 -11.01
N GLN A 29 16.97 -3.21 -11.07
CA GLN A 29 18.35 -2.75 -11.21
C GLN A 29 18.54 -2.06 -12.56
N GLY A 30 19.03 -0.82 -12.52
CA GLY A 30 19.26 -0.02 -13.73
C GLY A 30 18.01 0.59 -14.35
N ILE A 31 16.84 0.50 -13.69
CA ILE A 31 15.60 1.11 -14.19
C ILE A 31 15.44 2.52 -13.62
N GLY A 32 15.52 3.52 -14.50
CA GLY A 32 15.14 4.89 -14.21
C GLY A 32 13.66 5.13 -14.50
N VAL A 33 12.94 5.76 -13.57
CA VAL A 33 11.51 6.05 -13.73
C VAL A 33 11.30 7.55 -13.60
N MET A 34 10.62 8.13 -14.60
CA MET A 34 10.20 9.52 -14.59
C MET A 34 8.78 9.61 -15.13
N ARG A 35 7.92 10.37 -14.44
CA ARG A 35 6.57 10.67 -14.94
C ARG A 35 6.66 11.53 -16.20
N GLN A 36 5.65 11.43 -17.05
CA GLN A 36 5.49 12.39 -18.13
C GLN A 36 5.21 13.77 -17.55
N LYS A 37 5.60 14.80 -18.30
CA LYS A 37 5.30 16.18 -17.95
C LYS A 37 3.80 16.42 -18.15
N MET A 38 3.17 17.05 -17.18
CA MET A 38 1.81 17.58 -17.29
C MET A 38 1.85 18.91 -18.05
N SER A 39 0.68 19.50 -18.29
CA SER A 39 0.52 20.85 -18.80
C SER A 39 1.24 21.85 -17.90
N ASP A 40 1.75 22.93 -18.51
CA ASP A 40 2.58 23.89 -17.80
C ASP A 40 1.83 24.58 -16.64
N GLU A 41 0.51 24.73 -16.75
CA GLU A 41 -0.34 25.29 -15.70
C GLU A 41 -0.36 24.40 -14.46
N PHE A 42 -0.55 23.10 -14.65
CA PHE A 42 -0.59 22.12 -13.59
C PHE A 42 0.80 21.81 -13.01
N GLU A 43 1.84 21.82 -13.83
CA GLU A 43 3.22 21.75 -13.32
C GLU A 43 3.54 22.92 -12.39
N LYS A 44 3.15 24.15 -12.76
CA LYS A 44 3.30 25.33 -11.89
C LYS A 44 2.46 25.25 -10.62
N ALA A 45 1.30 24.63 -10.68
CA ALA A 45 0.45 24.44 -9.51
C ALA A 45 1.10 23.46 -8.51
N VAL A 46 1.59 22.33 -9.02
CA VAL A 46 2.25 21.30 -8.20
C VAL A 46 3.62 21.76 -7.70
N SER A 47 4.37 22.54 -8.48
CA SER A 47 5.70 23.04 -8.07
C SER A 47 5.65 24.00 -6.88
N LYS A 48 4.49 24.61 -6.61
CA LYS A 48 4.28 25.49 -5.44
C LYS A 48 4.08 24.70 -4.15
N ALA A 49 3.74 23.42 -4.23
CA ALA A 49 3.55 22.59 -3.06
C ALA A 49 4.90 22.13 -2.49
N SER A 50 5.08 22.36 -1.20
CA SER A 50 6.29 22.00 -0.45
C SER A 50 6.19 20.64 0.24
N SER A 51 4.97 20.09 0.32
CA SER A 51 4.69 18.81 0.97
C SER A 51 3.77 17.92 0.12
N VAL A 52 3.86 16.60 0.32
CA VAL A 52 2.94 15.64 -0.32
C VAL A 52 1.48 15.90 0.08
N LYS A 53 1.25 16.46 1.28
CA LYS A 53 -0.08 16.85 1.74
C LYS A 53 -0.62 18.02 0.91
N GLU A 54 0.17 19.06 0.72
CA GLU A 54 -0.19 20.20 -0.14
C GLU A 54 -0.44 19.76 -1.58
N VAL A 55 0.41 18.88 -2.14
CA VAL A 55 0.18 18.31 -3.48
C VAL A 55 -1.20 17.63 -3.56
N ARG A 56 -1.60 16.86 -2.54
CA ARG A 56 -2.92 16.23 -2.48
C ARG A 56 -4.05 17.26 -2.36
N GLU A 57 -3.82 18.36 -1.66
CA GLU A 57 -4.80 19.45 -1.54
C GLU A 57 -4.96 20.22 -2.86
N THR A 58 -3.89 20.37 -3.63
CA THR A 58 -3.93 20.92 -4.99
C THR A 58 -4.69 20.00 -5.94
N LEU A 59 -4.52 18.68 -5.81
CA LEU A 59 -5.17 17.62 -6.59
C LEU A 59 -6.68 17.42 -6.31
N LYS A 60 -7.37 18.41 -5.73
CA LYS A 60 -8.82 18.34 -5.49
C LYS A 60 -9.66 18.60 -6.73
N SER A 61 -9.11 19.24 -7.76
CA SER A 61 -9.79 19.33 -9.06
C SER A 61 -9.71 17.99 -9.78
N ASP A 62 -10.83 17.54 -10.34
CA ASP A 62 -10.91 16.26 -11.06
C ASP A 62 -9.99 16.26 -12.29
N GLU A 63 -9.87 17.41 -12.97
CA GLU A 63 -9.01 17.61 -14.14
C GLU A 63 -7.53 17.39 -13.81
N LEU A 64 -7.01 18.07 -12.78
CA LEU A 64 -5.61 17.92 -12.35
C LEU A 64 -5.34 16.51 -11.82
N ARG A 65 -6.33 15.90 -11.15
CA ARG A 65 -6.24 14.52 -10.67
C ARG A 65 -6.10 13.54 -11.82
N ASP A 66 -6.86 13.71 -12.89
CA ASP A 66 -6.81 12.84 -14.06
C ASP A 66 -5.53 13.05 -14.87
N GLU A 67 -5.07 14.28 -15.04
CA GLU A 67 -3.80 14.53 -15.72
C GLU A 67 -2.61 13.96 -14.94
N MET A 68 -2.66 14.03 -13.61
CA MET A 68 -1.68 13.36 -12.75
C MET A 68 -1.78 11.84 -12.78
N LYS A 69 -2.94 11.25 -13.10
CA LYS A 69 -3.06 9.80 -13.37
C LYS A 69 -2.38 9.46 -14.70
N GLN A 70 -2.66 10.24 -15.74
CA GLN A 70 -2.11 10.05 -17.09
C GLN A 70 -0.58 10.19 -17.09
N SER A 71 -0.04 11.21 -16.42
CA SER A 71 1.41 11.44 -16.35
C SER A 71 2.18 10.27 -15.75
N ARG A 72 1.54 9.46 -14.91
CA ARG A 72 2.10 8.26 -14.26
C ARG A 72 1.76 6.96 -14.97
N ALA A 73 0.96 6.97 -16.03
CA ALA A 73 0.53 5.77 -16.73
C ALA A 73 1.73 4.99 -17.28
N PHE A 74 2.63 5.68 -18.01
CA PHE A 74 3.83 5.07 -18.57
C PHE A 74 4.77 4.45 -17.50
N PRO A 75 5.18 5.18 -16.44
CA PRO A 75 5.92 4.59 -15.32
C PRO A 75 5.29 3.32 -14.73
N LYS A 76 3.96 3.33 -14.52
CA LYS A 76 3.24 2.20 -13.96
C LYS A 76 3.27 1.01 -14.90
N GLU A 77 3.05 1.22 -16.19
CA GLU A 77 3.09 0.16 -17.19
C GLU A 77 4.49 -0.45 -17.30
N LEU A 78 5.54 0.38 -17.35
CA LEU A 78 6.94 -0.07 -17.35
C LEU A 78 7.23 -0.98 -16.15
N LEU A 79 6.89 -0.52 -14.94
CA LEU A 79 7.08 -1.29 -13.72
C LEU A 79 6.26 -2.58 -13.72
N ASN A 80 5.01 -2.54 -14.15
CA ASN A 80 4.16 -3.73 -14.25
C ASN A 80 4.75 -4.78 -15.20
N ASN A 81 5.22 -4.35 -16.37
CA ASN A 81 5.84 -5.22 -17.36
C ASN A 81 7.15 -5.80 -16.83
N GLN A 82 7.92 -5.03 -16.06
CA GLN A 82 9.12 -5.54 -15.42
C GLN A 82 8.79 -6.60 -14.36
N MET A 83 7.80 -6.35 -13.48
CA MET A 83 7.40 -7.30 -12.45
C MET A 83 6.91 -8.62 -13.05
N LYS A 84 6.13 -8.58 -14.15
CA LYS A 84 5.65 -9.79 -14.85
C LYS A 84 6.78 -10.68 -15.41
N ARG A 85 8.00 -10.15 -15.58
CA ARG A 85 9.17 -10.92 -16.05
C ARG A 85 9.92 -11.62 -14.91
N LEU A 86 9.57 -11.32 -13.66
CA LEU A 86 10.21 -11.91 -12.50
C LEU A 86 9.50 -13.19 -12.08
N SER A 87 10.29 -14.14 -11.59
CA SER A 87 9.79 -15.39 -11.02
C SER A 87 10.60 -15.76 -9.78
N LEU A 88 9.99 -16.54 -8.89
CA LEU A 88 10.65 -17.11 -7.72
C LEU A 88 10.25 -18.57 -7.58
N LYS A 89 11.24 -19.47 -7.63
CA LYS A 89 11.02 -20.94 -7.57
C LYS A 89 9.98 -21.40 -8.59
N ASP A 90 10.19 -20.98 -9.85
CA ASP A 90 9.31 -21.31 -10.98
C ASP A 90 7.87 -20.81 -10.85
N LYS A 91 7.64 -19.83 -9.96
CA LYS A 91 6.36 -19.13 -9.84
C LYS A 91 6.51 -17.70 -10.31
N ASP A 92 5.76 -17.36 -11.34
CA ASP A 92 5.74 -16.02 -11.91
C ASP A 92 5.07 -15.03 -10.96
N PHE A 93 5.57 -13.80 -11.01
CA PHE A 93 4.99 -12.71 -10.25
C PHE A 93 3.68 -12.26 -10.91
N GLN A 94 2.68 -12.00 -10.07
CA GLN A 94 1.39 -11.49 -10.51
C GLN A 94 1.30 -10.00 -10.21
N VAL A 95 0.78 -9.24 -11.16
CA VAL A 95 0.42 -7.84 -10.96
C VAL A 95 -1.09 -7.69 -10.96
N PHE A 96 -1.59 -6.84 -10.08
CA PHE A 96 -3.02 -6.62 -9.89
C PHE A 96 -3.38 -5.20 -10.27
N ASN A 97 -4.60 -5.04 -10.79
CA ASN A 97 -5.15 -3.71 -10.98
C ASN A 97 -5.48 -3.08 -9.63
N PRO A 98 -5.31 -1.76 -9.49
CA PRO A 98 -5.76 -1.07 -8.29
C PRO A 98 -7.27 -1.24 -8.11
N VAL A 99 -7.68 -1.40 -6.87
CA VAL A 99 -9.10 -1.43 -6.48
C VAL A 99 -9.72 -0.07 -6.81
N ASN A 100 -10.93 -0.08 -7.38
CA ASN A 100 -11.66 1.15 -7.70
C ASN A 100 -12.21 1.82 -6.42
N GLU A 101 -12.60 3.10 -6.52
CA GLU A 101 -13.09 3.86 -5.37
C GLU A 101 -14.36 3.25 -4.78
N ALA A 102 -15.29 2.78 -5.62
CA ALA A 102 -16.53 2.14 -5.16
C ALA A 102 -16.28 0.89 -4.31
N SER A 103 -15.32 0.05 -4.67
CA SER A 103 -14.94 -1.12 -3.88
C SER A 103 -14.23 -0.75 -2.57
N ILE A 104 -13.49 0.37 -2.55
CA ILE A 104 -12.93 0.91 -1.31
C ILE A 104 -14.06 1.41 -0.41
N ASP A 105 -15.06 2.07 -0.97
CA ASP A 105 -16.20 2.60 -0.23
C ASP A 105 -17.09 1.46 0.30
N GLN A 106 -17.34 0.42 -0.50
CA GLN A 106 -18.00 -0.82 -0.05
C GLN A 106 -17.27 -1.50 1.11
N LEU A 107 -15.92 -1.59 1.03
CA LEU A 107 -15.14 -2.11 2.14
C LEU A 107 -15.31 -1.25 3.40
N TRP A 108 -15.38 0.07 3.22
CA TRP A 108 -15.59 1.00 4.33
C TRP A 108 -16.98 0.86 4.96
N GLU A 109 -18.03 0.71 4.16
CA GLU A 109 -19.40 0.43 4.63
C GLU A 109 -19.43 -0.85 5.48
N LYS A 110 -18.73 -1.90 5.05
CA LYS A 110 -18.58 -3.14 5.86
C LYS A 110 -17.83 -2.93 7.15
N CYS A 111 -16.82 -2.06 7.18
CA CYS A 111 -16.18 -1.69 8.44
C CYS A 111 -17.15 -0.94 9.36
N GLN A 112 -18.02 -0.08 8.83
CA GLN A 112 -19.01 0.65 9.63
C GLN A 112 -20.13 -0.26 10.19
N GLU A 113 -20.42 -1.40 9.56
CA GLU A 113 -21.28 -2.43 10.15
C GLU A 113 -20.69 -3.03 11.45
N ILE A 114 -19.36 -3.02 11.61
CA ILE A 114 -18.68 -3.49 12.82
C ILE A 114 -18.71 -2.43 13.91
N ASP A 115 -18.43 -1.18 13.53
CA ASP A 115 -18.44 -0.04 14.45
C ASP A 115 -18.88 1.23 13.71
N PRO A 116 -20.11 1.73 13.96
CA PRO A 116 -20.66 2.90 13.27
C PRO A 116 -19.85 4.19 13.47
N ASP A 117 -19.09 4.29 14.57
CA ASP A 117 -18.31 5.48 14.91
C ASP A 117 -16.97 5.57 14.15
N LEU A 118 -16.68 4.60 13.28
CA LEU A 118 -15.51 4.62 12.41
C LEU A 118 -15.57 5.80 11.42
N GLN A 119 -14.48 6.58 11.38
CA GLN A 119 -14.32 7.71 10.46
C GLN A 119 -13.10 7.52 9.55
N ARG A 120 -13.28 7.73 8.24
CA ARG A 120 -12.27 7.44 7.20
C ARG A 120 -10.98 8.24 7.36
N ASN A 121 -11.05 9.39 8.01
CA ASN A 121 -9.92 10.28 8.30
C ASN A 121 -9.29 10.08 9.69
N LYS A 122 -9.84 9.17 10.52
CA LYS A 122 -9.39 8.90 11.89
C LYS A 122 -9.06 7.43 12.09
N THR A 123 -7.93 7.01 11.51
CA THR A 123 -7.51 5.60 11.46
C THR A 123 -6.28 5.32 12.33
N THR A 124 -5.85 6.26 13.17
CA THR A 124 -4.68 6.04 14.03
C THR A 124 -5.05 5.21 15.25
N LYS A 125 -4.05 4.58 15.89
CA LYS A 125 -4.29 3.82 17.14
C LYS A 125 -4.96 4.64 18.23
N LYS A 126 -4.69 5.96 18.29
CA LYS A 126 -5.31 6.86 19.27
C LYS A 126 -6.80 7.04 18.97
N ASP A 127 -7.15 7.18 17.70
CA ASP A 127 -8.53 7.37 17.26
C ASP A 127 -9.37 6.11 17.50
N LEU A 128 -8.80 4.95 17.21
CA LEU A 128 -9.47 3.65 17.33
C LEU A 128 -9.52 3.13 18.78
N LYS A 129 -8.81 3.77 19.72
CA LYS A 129 -8.69 3.29 21.11
C LYS A 129 -10.02 3.28 21.86
N ASN A 130 -10.99 4.09 21.47
CA ASN A 130 -12.25 4.22 22.21
C ASN A 130 -13.44 3.53 21.50
N LEU A 131 -13.16 2.77 20.44
CA LEU A 131 -14.16 2.04 19.66
C LEU A 131 -14.34 0.63 20.22
N ASP A 132 -15.27 0.48 21.17
CA ASP A 132 -15.42 -0.77 21.92
C ASP A 132 -16.01 -1.91 21.08
N SER A 133 -16.92 -1.61 20.15
CA SER A 133 -17.47 -2.61 19.21
C SER A 133 -16.37 -3.15 18.29
N LEU A 134 -15.53 -2.26 17.75
CA LEU A 134 -14.36 -2.65 16.97
C LEU A 134 -13.38 -3.52 17.77
N LYS A 135 -13.06 -3.15 19.01
CA LYS A 135 -12.17 -3.97 19.88
C LYS A 135 -12.75 -5.36 20.12
N ASN A 136 -14.04 -5.43 20.42
CA ASN A 136 -14.70 -6.71 20.68
C ASN A 136 -14.64 -7.58 19.43
N PHE A 137 -14.96 -7.04 18.26
CA PHE A 137 -14.88 -7.74 16.98
C PHE A 137 -13.46 -8.27 16.70
N LEU A 138 -12.43 -7.44 16.89
CA LEU A 138 -11.05 -7.88 16.70
C LEU A 138 -10.67 -9.00 17.68
N LYS A 139 -11.17 -8.97 18.92
CA LYS A 139 -10.90 -10.01 19.92
C LYS A 139 -11.62 -11.33 19.62
N THR A 140 -12.86 -11.28 19.14
CA THR A 140 -13.70 -12.48 18.93
C THR A 140 -13.53 -13.10 17.55
N HIS A 141 -13.24 -12.30 16.53
CA HIS A 141 -13.24 -12.74 15.13
C HIS A 141 -11.87 -12.65 14.44
N CYS A 142 -10.86 -12.05 15.08
CA CYS A 142 -9.50 -12.05 14.56
C CYS A 142 -8.57 -12.88 15.46
N LYS A 143 -7.55 -13.48 14.85
CA LYS A 143 -6.50 -14.21 15.55
C LYS A 143 -5.22 -13.39 15.47
N GLU A 144 -4.71 -13.00 16.63
CA GLU A 144 -3.35 -12.46 16.73
C GLU A 144 -2.40 -13.61 17.07
N THR A 145 -1.30 -13.73 16.33
CA THR A 145 -0.26 -14.72 16.57
C THR A 145 1.08 -14.09 16.23
N LEU A 146 2.08 -14.32 17.08
CA LEU A 146 3.44 -13.91 16.78
C LEU A 146 3.90 -14.66 15.53
N CYS A 147 4.46 -13.93 14.54
CA CYS A 147 4.99 -14.57 13.34
C CYS A 147 6.13 -15.57 13.63
N PHE A 148 6.75 -15.47 14.81
CA PHE A 148 7.79 -16.37 15.29
C PHE A 148 7.55 -16.67 16.79
N PRO A 149 6.69 -17.66 17.12
CA PRO A 149 6.41 -18.02 18.51
C PRO A 149 7.58 -18.78 19.16
N ASP A 150 8.41 -19.46 18.36
CA ASP A 150 9.55 -20.24 18.83
C ASP A 150 10.87 -19.56 18.42
N GLN A 151 11.57 -18.93 19.38
CA GLN A 151 12.94 -18.45 19.21
C GLN A 151 13.99 -19.58 19.19
N GLU A 152 13.68 -20.77 18.67
CA GLU A 152 14.69 -21.82 18.48
C GLU A 152 15.46 -21.72 17.15
N MET A 153 15.05 -20.85 16.21
CA MET A 153 15.81 -20.62 14.96
C MET A 153 17.09 -19.78 15.12
N LEU A 154 17.63 -19.66 16.34
CA LEU A 154 18.93 -19.04 16.63
C LEU A 154 19.92 -20.06 17.23
N LYS A 155 19.97 -21.26 16.64
CA LYS A 155 21.15 -22.12 16.76
C LYS A 155 21.75 -22.25 15.37
N TRP A 156 22.83 -21.48 15.16
CA TRP A 156 23.73 -21.62 14.03
C TRP A 156 24.47 -22.94 14.11
#